data_AF-A0A1B9HSJ9-F1
#
_entry.id   AF-A0A1B9HSJ9-F1
#
_cell.length_a   1.000
_cell.length_b   1.000
_cell.length_c   1.000
_cell.angle_alpha   90.00
_cell.angle_beta   90.00
_cell.angle_gamma   90.00
#
_symmetry.space_group_name_H-M   'P 1'
#
loop_
_entity.id
_entity.type
_entity.pdbx_description
1 polymer ?
#
loop_
_entity_poly.entity_id
_entity_poly.type
_entity_poly.pdbx_seq_one_letter_code
_entity_poly.pdbx_strand_id
1 'polypeptide(L)'
;MNSHPPPLQSSYLPIYPPRFRQNDKIQQSQQQQQKIRQTKRRKKRFLPTLKGFRSFLYHSSFYLFILIITVLLVASAWGIGEQAIRNSGQRNWNVFVLVAAYVALFYIILRTMPKPYIPTKQIDLPKSVAKHVATEYSRTAVIAHISQATTGQQEGWGRPGTKWEDKHFRTYILSTIPIMKQTLCPIAPSTASPLSLQPLLDAASSINDNGAIRLFVNSYAKIIARARYGRKEPTQADAEAVEKVVEVVLLTLEVKRRRERDMGK
;
A
#
# COMPACT_ATOMS: atom_id res chain seq x y z
N MET A 1 73.65 43.80 -15.02
CA MET A 1 73.07 42.59 -15.65
C MET A 1 72.23 41.89 -14.60
N ASN A 2 70.91 41.89 -14.77
CA ASN A 2 69.95 40.90 -14.28
C ASN A 2 68.56 41.42 -14.67
N SER A 3 68.10 40.85 -15.78
CA SER A 3 66.88 41.15 -16.52
C SER A 3 65.65 40.60 -15.80
N HIS A 4 64.75 41.49 -15.37
CA HIS A 4 63.40 41.12 -14.95
C HIS A 4 62.44 41.18 -16.16
N PRO A 5 61.67 40.11 -16.44
CA PRO A 5 60.66 40.11 -17.49
C PRO A 5 59.35 40.77 -17.01
N PRO A 6 58.56 41.37 -17.93
CA PRO A 6 57.27 41.98 -17.62
C PRO A 6 56.15 40.92 -17.44
N PRO A 7 55.10 41.21 -16.67
CA PRO A 7 53.99 40.29 -16.46
C PRO A 7 53.09 40.16 -17.69
N LEU A 8 52.73 38.91 -18.00
CA LEU A 8 51.84 38.51 -19.08
C LEU A 8 50.40 38.95 -18.82
N GLN A 9 49.84 39.74 -19.74
CA GLN A 9 48.40 39.97 -19.87
C GLN A 9 47.71 38.68 -20.33
N SER A 10 46.78 38.17 -19.52
CA SER A 10 45.84 37.11 -19.93
C SER A 10 44.46 37.72 -20.14
N SER A 11 44.06 37.76 -21.41
CA SER A 11 42.79 38.26 -21.91
C SER A 11 41.83 37.11 -22.14
N TYR A 12 41.03 36.70 -21.13
CA TYR A 12 39.85 35.86 -21.37
C TYR A 12 38.75 36.14 -20.33
N LEU A 13 37.87 37.10 -20.65
CA LEU A 13 36.55 37.20 -20.05
C LEU A 13 35.59 36.30 -20.85
N PRO A 14 34.86 35.37 -20.22
CA PRO A 14 33.77 34.67 -20.89
C PRO A 14 32.61 35.65 -21.13
N ILE A 15 32.38 35.94 -22.42
CA ILE A 15 31.16 36.56 -22.92
C ILE A 15 30.01 35.59 -22.62
N TYR A 16 29.24 35.88 -21.58
CA TYR A 16 27.93 35.25 -21.38
C TYR A 16 26.92 35.92 -22.33
N PRO A 17 26.14 35.16 -23.10
CA PRO A 17 25.05 35.72 -23.88
C PRO A 17 23.95 36.25 -22.94
N PRO A 18 23.27 37.35 -23.31
CA PRO A 18 22.16 37.87 -22.54
C PRO A 18 21.02 36.85 -22.50
N ARG A 19 20.61 36.52 -21.27
CA ARG A 19 19.44 35.68 -20.98
C ARG A 19 18.20 36.36 -21.57
N PHE A 20 17.65 35.79 -22.65
CA PHE A 20 16.39 36.25 -23.23
C PHE A 20 15.29 36.24 -22.17
N ARG A 21 14.79 37.44 -21.87
CA ARG A 21 13.68 37.76 -20.96
C ARG A 21 12.36 37.35 -21.62
N GLN A 22 12.15 36.05 -21.81
CA GLN A 22 11.01 35.47 -22.54
C GLN A 22 10.12 34.56 -21.67
N ASN A 23 10.26 34.64 -20.33
CA ASN A 23 9.50 33.79 -19.40
C ASN A 23 8.23 34.45 -18.81
N ASP A 24 8.07 35.76 -18.90
CA ASP A 24 6.94 36.43 -18.21
C ASP A 24 5.60 36.24 -18.95
N LYS A 25 5.62 36.09 -20.29
CA LYS A 25 4.39 35.91 -21.08
C LYS A 25 3.85 34.47 -21.04
N ILE A 26 4.70 33.46 -20.83
CA ILE A 26 4.28 32.05 -20.76
C ILE A 26 3.68 31.73 -19.39
N GLN A 27 4.18 32.32 -18.31
CA GLN A 27 3.61 32.10 -16.96
C GLN A 27 2.23 32.77 -16.79
N GLN A 28 2.00 33.95 -17.37
CA GLN A 28 0.69 34.61 -17.28
C GLN A 28 -0.41 33.88 -18.07
N SER A 29 -0.08 33.30 -19.23
CA SER A 29 -1.05 32.53 -20.02
C SER A 29 -1.39 31.17 -19.38
N GLN A 30 -0.47 30.54 -18.66
CA GLN A 30 -0.76 29.32 -17.89
C GLN A 30 -1.61 29.60 -16.63
N GLN A 31 -1.38 30.71 -15.92
CA GLN A 31 -2.20 31.07 -14.75
C GLN A 31 -3.63 31.48 -15.11
N GLN A 32 -3.85 32.15 -16.25
CA GLN A 32 -5.21 32.47 -16.72
C GLN A 32 -5.97 31.21 -17.19
N GLN A 33 -5.32 30.26 -17.89
CA GLN A 33 -5.99 29.01 -18.29
C GLN A 33 -6.35 28.12 -17.09
N GLN A 34 -5.56 28.12 -16.01
CA GLN A 34 -5.88 27.38 -14.79
C GLN A 34 -7.08 27.99 -14.04
N LYS A 35 -7.18 29.33 -13.95
CA LYS A 35 -8.34 29.99 -13.34
C LYS A 35 -9.64 29.76 -14.13
N ILE A 36 -9.59 29.75 -15.47
CA ILE A 36 -10.77 29.45 -16.31
C ILE A 36 -11.18 27.96 -16.20
N ARG A 37 -10.23 27.03 -16.04
CA ARG A 37 -10.54 25.60 -15.84
C ARG A 37 -11.13 25.31 -14.45
N GLN A 38 -10.77 26.07 -13.42
CA GLN A 38 -11.30 25.87 -12.07
C GLN A 38 -12.71 26.46 -11.90
N THR A 39 -13.04 27.58 -12.54
CA THR A 39 -14.40 28.14 -12.51
C THR A 39 -15.41 27.34 -13.34
N LYS A 40 -14.98 26.69 -14.43
CA LYS A 40 -15.85 25.74 -15.18
C LYS A 40 -16.11 24.42 -14.46
N ARG A 41 -15.36 24.06 -13.42
CA ARG A 41 -15.56 22.79 -12.67
C ARG A 41 -16.57 22.87 -11.53
N ARG A 42 -17.05 24.07 -11.14
CA ARG A 42 -18.01 24.22 -10.03
C ARG A 42 -19.49 24.29 -10.44
N LYS A 43 -19.81 24.27 -11.74
CA LYS A 43 -21.20 24.29 -12.27
C LYS A 43 -21.57 23.08 -13.14
N LYS A 44 -21.09 21.88 -12.80
CA LYS A 44 -21.67 20.62 -13.30
C LYS A 44 -21.99 19.71 -12.12
N ARG A 45 -22.95 20.15 -11.34
CA ARG A 45 -23.66 19.33 -10.37
C ARG A 45 -24.82 18.66 -11.12
N PHE A 46 -24.82 17.32 -11.04
CA PHE A 46 -25.97 16.43 -11.21
C PHE A 46 -26.70 16.46 -12.56
N LEU A 47 -26.08 15.87 -13.57
CA LEU A 47 -26.83 15.09 -14.55
C LEU A 47 -26.43 13.62 -14.35
N PRO A 48 -27.38 12.72 -14.03
CA PRO A 48 -27.07 11.30 -13.91
C PRO A 48 -26.56 10.81 -15.26
N THR A 49 -25.29 10.41 -15.29
CA THR A 49 -24.65 9.89 -16.48
C THR A 49 -25.36 8.60 -16.91
N LEU A 50 -26.00 8.60 -18.07
CA LEU A 50 -26.59 7.41 -18.74
C LEU A 50 -25.65 6.18 -18.78
N LYS A 51 -24.32 6.40 -18.70
CA LYS A 51 -23.32 5.33 -18.58
C LYS A 51 -23.39 4.55 -17.26
N GLY A 52 -23.72 5.21 -16.15
CA GLY A 52 -23.88 4.57 -14.84
C GLY A 52 -25.13 3.68 -14.79
N PHE A 53 -26.23 4.14 -15.39
CA PHE A 53 -27.47 3.36 -15.50
C PHE A 53 -27.31 2.09 -16.34
N ARG A 54 -26.54 2.14 -17.44
CA ARG A 54 -26.23 0.91 -18.21
C ARG A 54 -25.45 -0.08 -17.37
N SER A 55 -24.38 0.35 -16.69
CA SER A 55 -23.60 -0.54 -15.83
C SER A 55 -24.44 -1.13 -14.71
N PHE A 56 -25.32 -0.33 -14.09
CA PHE A 56 -26.22 -0.80 -13.05
C PHE A 56 -27.22 -1.84 -13.58
N LEU A 57 -27.85 -1.59 -14.73
CA LEU A 57 -28.77 -2.52 -15.38
C LEU A 57 -28.10 -3.86 -15.71
N TYR A 58 -26.86 -3.84 -16.21
CA TYR A 58 -26.12 -5.07 -16.50
C TYR A 58 -25.81 -5.87 -15.24
N HIS A 59 -25.34 -5.21 -14.17
CA HIS A 59 -25.04 -5.90 -12.91
C HIS A 59 -26.33 -6.42 -12.27
N SER A 60 -27.41 -5.63 -12.24
CA SER A 60 -28.69 -6.07 -11.68
C SER A 60 -29.30 -7.23 -12.46
N SER A 61 -29.28 -7.19 -13.81
CA SER A 61 -29.76 -8.30 -14.62
C SER A 61 -28.90 -9.56 -14.43
N PHE A 62 -27.57 -9.39 -14.34
CA PHE A 62 -26.65 -10.51 -14.14
C PHE A 62 -26.87 -11.21 -12.79
N TYR A 63 -26.98 -10.45 -11.70
CA TYR A 63 -27.26 -11.02 -10.38
C TYR A 63 -28.66 -11.64 -10.30
N LEU A 64 -29.66 -11.02 -10.93
CA LEU A 64 -31.00 -11.59 -11.02
C LEU A 64 -31.00 -12.93 -11.77
N PHE A 65 -30.28 -13.02 -12.89
CA PHE A 65 -30.15 -14.29 -13.62
C PHE A 65 -29.43 -15.36 -12.80
N ILE A 66 -28.35 -15.01 -12.09
CA ILE A 66 -27.66 -15.96 -11.19
C ILE A 66 -28.61 -16.45 -10.09
N LEU A 67 -29.39 -15.54 -9.49
CA LEU A 67 -30.33 -15.89 -8.43
C LEU A 67 -31.42 -16.83 -8.96
N ILE A 68 -32.03 -16.50 -10.10
CA ILE A 68 -33.03 -17.35 -10.75
C ILE A 68 -32.45 -18.75 -11.06
N ILE A 69 -31.27 -18.82 -11.68
CA ILE A 69 -30.61 -20.10 -12.00
C ILE A 69 -30.35 -20.91 -10.72
N THR A 70 -29.87 -20.26 -9.65
CA THR A 70 -29.60 -20.93 -8.37
C THR A 70 -30.87 -21.50 -7.75
N VAL A 71 -31.96 -20.72 -7.74
CA VAL A 71 -33.27 -21.18 -7.22
C VAL A 71 -33.81 -22.33 -8.05
N LEU A 72 -33.78 -22.23 -9.38
CA LEU A 72 -34.21 -23.31 -10.26
C LEU A 72 -33.41 -24.59 -10.04
N LEU A 73 -32.11 -24.45 -9.82
CA LEU A 73 -31.19 -25.56 -9.59
C LEU A 73 -31.46 -26.25 -8.25
N VAL A 74 -31.70 -25.48 -7.19
CA VAL A 74 -32.10 -26.02 -5.88
C VAL A 74 -33.48 -26.70 -5.97
N ALA A 75 -34.45 -26.09 -6.65
CA ALA A 75 -35.78 -26.67 -6.85
C ALA A 75 -35.72 -27.97 -7.66
N SER A 76 -34.87 -28.04 -8.69
CA SER A 76 -34.65 -29.25 -9.49
C SER A 76 -34.00 -30.35 -8.66
N ALA A 77 -32.96 -30.04 -7.89
CA ALA A 77 -32.32 -30.99 -6.99
C ALA A 77 -33.28 -31.52 -5.92
N TRP A 78 -34.12 -30.65 -5.37
CA TRP A 78 -35.16 -31.01 -4.40
C TRP A 78 -36.20 -31.96 -5.01
N GLY A 79 -36.75 -31.62 -6.18
CA GLY A 79 -37.74 -32.46 -6.86
C GLY A 79 -37.19 -33.84 -7.23
N ILE A 80 -35.92 -33.92 -7.64
CA ILE A 80 -35.25 -35.20 -7.93
C ILE A 80 -35.02 -35.99 -6.64
N GLY A 81 -34.64 -35.35 -5.54
CA GLY A 81 -34.51 -35.99 -4.23
C GLY A 81 -35.83 -36.59 -3.76
N GLU A 82 -36.93 -35.84 -3.92
CA GLU A 82 -38.26 -36.29 -3.54
C GLU A 82 -38.74 -37.48 -4.41
N GLN A 83 -38.45 -37.46 -5.71
CA GLN A 83 -38.72 -38.59 -6.61
C GLN A 83 -37.84 -39.81 -6.29
N ALA A 84 -36.57 -39.61 -5.92
CA ALA A 84 -35.64 -40.70 -5.58
C ALA A 84 -35.99 -41.39 -4.26
N ILE A 85 -36.60 -40.68 -3.31
CA ILE A 85 -37.10 -41.26 -2.06
C ILE A 85 -38.38 -42.09 -2.30
N ARG A 86 -39.23 -41.67 -3.25
CA ARG A 86 -40.50 -42.36 -3.56
C ARG A 86 -40.35 -43.53 -4.54
N ASN A 87 -39.39 -43.52 -5.46
CA ASN A 87 -39.17 -44.60 -6.44
C ASN A 87 -37.85 -45.34 -6.16
N SER A 88 -37.94 -46.50 -5.48
CA SER A 88 -36.78 -47.30 -5.03
C SER A 88 -36.02 -48.04 -6.15
N GLY A 89 -36.54 -48.09 -7.38
CA GLY A 89 -35.96 -48.91 -8.47
C GLY A 89 -35.10 -48.18 -9.51
N GLN A 90 -35.22 -46.85 -9.67
CA GLN A 90 -34.64 -46.09 -10.80
C GLN A 90 -33.63 -45.01 -10.37
N ARG A 91 -33.12 -45.15 -9.14
CA ARG A 91 -32.27 -44.17 -8.44
C ARG A 91 -30.95 -43.86 -9.16
N ASN A 92 -30.34 -44.84 -9.83
CA ASN A 92 -29.03 -44.65 -10.46
C ASN A 92 -29.10 -43.82 -11.75
N TRP A 93 -30.20 -43.94 -12.50
CA TRP A 93 -30.37 -43.23 -13.78
C TRP A 93 -30.59 -41.73 -13.57
N ASN A 94 -31.38 -41.33 -12.58
CA ASN A 94 -31.63 -39.92 -12.30
C ASN A 94 -30.36 -39.20 -11.81
N VAL A 95 -29.54 -39.86 -10.98
CA VAL A 95 -28.25 -39.31 -10.54
C VAL A 95 -27.29 -39.15 -11.71
N PHE A 96 -27.24 -40.12 -12.62
CA PHE A 96 -26.40 -40.05 -13.81
C PHE A 96 -26.81 -38.89 -14.73
N VAL A 97 -28.11 -38.74 -15.01
CA VAL A 97 -28.64 -37.64 -15.84
C VAL A 97 -28.33 -36.28 -15.22
N LEU A 98 -28.45 -36.15 -13.89
CA LEU A 98 -28.11 -34.91 -13.19
C LEU A 98 -26.60 -34.60 -13.30
N VAL A 99 -25.74 -35.57 -13.02
CA VAL A 99 -24.28 -35.38 -13.15
C VAL A 99 -23.90 -35.02 -14.59
N ALA A 100 -24.47 -35.70 -15.59
CA ALA A 100 -24.24 -35.40 -16.99
C ALA A 100 -24.68 -33.98 -17.38
N ALA A 101 -25.84 -33.53 -16.90
CA ALA A 101 -26.35 -32.19 -17.14
C ALA A 101 -25.45 -31.10 -16.52
N TYR A 102 -24.94 -31.32 -15.31
CA TYR A 102 -24.00 -30.39 -14.67
C TYR A 102 -22.66 -30.31 -15.39
N VAL A 103 -22.11 -31.44 -15.82
CA VAL A 103 -20.85 -31.48 -16.59
C VAL A 103 -21.01 -30.76 -17.93
N ALA A 104 -22.14 -30.98 -18.63
CA ALA A 104 -22.44 -30.28 -19.88
C ALA A 104 -22.57 -28.77 -19.68
N LEU A 105 -23.26 -28.33 -18.63
CA LEU A 105 -23.43 -26.92 -18.29
C LEU A 105 -22.09 -26.26 -17.94
N PHE A 106 -21.27 -26.92 -17.12
CA PHE A 106 -19.92 -26.44 -16.77
C PHE A 106 -19.03 -26.30 -18.02
N TYR A 107 -19.08 -27.27 -18.92
CA TYR A 107 -18.34 -27.24 -20.19
C TYR A 107 -18.78 -26.09 -21.10
N ILE A 108 -20.09 -25.83 -21.20
CA ILE A 108 -20.62 -24.71 -21.98
C ILE A 108 -20.18 -23.37 -21.38
N ILE A 109 -20.26 -23.19 -20.06
CA ILE A 109 -19.82 -21.95 -19.39
C ILE A 109 -18.32 -21.70 -19.60
N LEU A 110 -17.49 -22.74 -19.49
CA LEU A 110 -16.06 -22.63 -19.76
C LEU A 110 -15.74 -22.27 -21.22
N ARG A 111 -16.57 -22.73 -22.16
CA ARG A 111 -16.42 -22.43 -23.60
C ARG A 111 -16.96 -21.04 -23.98
N THR A 112 -17.99 -20.55 -23.29
CA THR A 112 -18.60 -19.25 -23.56
C THR A 112 -17.93 -18.11 -22.81
N MET A 113 -17.11 -18.39 -21.80
CA MET A 113 -16.26 -17.36 -21.18
C MET A 113 -15.26 -16.87 -22.24
N PRO A 114 -15.35 -15.60 -22.70
CA PRO A 114 -14.30 -15.05 -23.55
C PRO A 114 -13.04 -15.08 -22.70
N LYS A 115 -12.08 -15.92 -23.09
CA LYS A 115 -10.73 -15.90 -22.51
C LYS A 115 -10.34 -14.43 -22.45
N PRO A 116 -9.89 -13.88 -21.30
CA PRO A 116 -9.43 -12.50 -21.23
C PRO A 116 -8.45 -12.34 -22.38
N TYR A 117 -8.87 -11.60 -23.40
CA TYR A 117 -8.15 -11.49 -24.65
C TYR A 117 -6.88 -10.73 -24.31
N ILE A 118 -5.83 -11.46 -23.98
CA ILE A 118 -4.47 -10.97 -23.90
C ILE A 118 -4.06 -10.85 -25.36
N PRO A 119 -4.08 -9.66 -25.97
CA PRO A 119 -3.64 -9.54 -27.33
C PRO A 119 -2.12 -9.78 -27.34
N THR A 120 -1.67 -10.34 -28.45
CA THR A 120 -0.34 -10.17 -29.05
C THR A 120 0.62 -11.35 -29.01
N LYS A 121 0.24 -12.47 -29.66
CA LYS A 121 1.23 -12.99 -30.61
C LYS A 121 1.34 -11.97 -31.75
N GLN A 122 2.55 -11.61 -32.17
CA GLN A 122 2.77 -10.64 -33.27
C GLN A 122 2.12 -11.05 -34.60
N ILE A 123 1.70 -12.31 -34.74
CA ILE A 123 1.01 -12.84 -35.91
C ILE A 123 -0.47 -12.42 -36.01
N ASP A 124 -1.10 -12.04 -34.89
CA ASP A 124 -2.55 -11.78 -34.86
C ASP A 124 -2.90 -10.32 -35.22
N LEU A 125 -1.90 -9.46 -35.40
CA LEU A 125 -2.09 -8.06 -35.75
C LEU A 125 -1.14 -7.63 -36.88
N PRO A 126 -1.57 -6.68 -37.74
CA PRO A 126 -0.66 -6.06 -38.71
C PRO A 126 0.57 -5.47 -38.01
N LYS A 127 1.76 -5.67 -38.60
CA LYS A 127 3.05 -5.24 -38.02
C LYS A 127 3.07 -3.76 -37.59
N SER A 128 2.33 -2.91 -38.30
CA SER A 128 2.19 -1.48 -37.97
C SER A 128 1.48 -1.26 -36.63
N VAL A 129 0.36 -1.95 -36.41
CA VAL A 129 -0.43 -1.87 -35.17
C VAL A 129 0.36 -2.45 -34.00
N ALA A 130 1.03 -3.59 -34.20
CA ALA A 130 1.87 -4.20 -33.17
C ALA A 130 3.01 -3.26 -32.72
N LYS A 131 3.69 -2.60 -33.68
CA LYS A 131 4.72 -1.59 -33.37
C LYS A 131 4.15 -0.39 -32.63
N HIS A 132 2.97 0.10 -33.02
CA HIS A 132 2.33 1.23 -32.35
C HIS A 132 1.96 0.89 -30.89
N VAL A 133 1.32 -0.26 -30.66
CA VAL A 133 0.98 -0.73 -29.30
C VAL A 133 2.23 -0.90 -28.44
N ALA A 134 3.29 -1.52 -28.97
CA ALA A 134 4.55 -1.67 -28.25
C ALA A 134 5.19 -0.31 -27.89
N THR A 135 5.10 0.66 -28.81
CA THR A 135 5.61 2.02 -28.58
C THR A 135 4.82 2.75 -27.50
N GLU A 136 3.48 2.73 -27.57
CA GLU A 136 2.62 3.35 -26.56
C GLU A 136 2.74 2.67 -25.20
N TYR A 137 2.88 1.34 -25.16
CA TYR A 137 3.13 0.60 -23.92
C TYR A 137 4.47 0.99 -23.30
N SER A 138 5.53 1.04 -24.10
CA SER A 138 6.86 1.47 -23.63
C SER A 138 6.84 2.91 -23.12
N ARG A 139 6.16 3.81 -23.87
CA ARG A 139 6.00 5.21 -23.48
C ARG A 139 5.20 5.36 -22.18
N THR A 140 4.09 4.65 -22.04
CA THR A 140 3.27 4.68 -20.82
C THR A 140 3.99 4.06 -19.63
N ALA A 141 4.77 2.99 -19.82
CA ALA A 141 5.61 2.41 -18.78
C ALA A 141 6.68 3.40 -18.28
N VAL A 142 7.36 4.11 -19.18
CA VAL A 142 8.34 5.14 -18.82
C VAL A 142 7.67 6.32 -18.12
N ILE A 143 6.54 6.82 -18.63
CA ILE A 143 5.78 7.89 -17.98
C ILE A 143 5.32 7.44 -16.60
N ALA A 144 4.81 6.22 -16.46
CA ALA A 144 4.39 5.66 -15.17
C ALA A 144 5.57 5.65 -14.19
N HIS A 145 6.73 5.15 -14.61
CA HIS A 145 7.94 5.11 -13.81
C HIS A 145 8.43 6.52 -13.41
N ILE A 146 8.46 7.48 -14.33
CA ILE A 146 8.84 8.87 -14.03
C ILE A 146 7.79 9.56 -13.15
N SER A 147 6.51 9.21 -13.33
CA SER A 147 5.40 9.76 -12.55
C SER A 147 5.28 9.18 -11.15
N GLN A 148 6.00 8.10 -10.83
CA GLN A 148 6.17 7.70 -9.45
C GLN A 148 6.75 8.88 -8.69
N ALA A 149 6.08 9.28 -7.62
CA ALA A 149 6.47 10.43 -6.82
C ALA A 149 7.77 10.13 -6.07
N THR A 150 8.90 10.25 -6.77
CA THR A 150 10.25 10.06 -6.20
C THR A 150 10.63 11.21 -5.28
N THR A 151 10.04 12.39 -5.46
CA THR A 151 10.40 13.63 -4.76
C THR A 151 9.30 14.16 -3.83
N GLY A 152 8.11 13.55 -3.84
CA GLY A 152 7.01 13.92 -2.93
C GLY A 152 7.24 13.36 -1.53
N GLN A 153 7.92 14.12 -0.68
CA GLN A 153 8.10 13.76 0.73
C GLN A 153 6.82 14.10 1.49
N GLN A 154 5.95 13.13 1.75
CA GLN A 154 4.91 13.33 2.74
C GLN A 154 5.55 13.23 4.13
N GLU A 155 5.42 14.27 4.95
CA GLU A 155 5.87 14.21 6.34
C GLU A 155 5.23 13.00 7.05
N GLY A 156 6.02 12.28 7.84
CA GLY A 156 5.56 11.08 8.55
C GLY A 156 5.63 9.77 7.76
N TRP A 157 5.95 9.80 6.45
CA TRP A 157 6.12 8.59 5.64
C TRP A 157 7.58 8.34 5.27
N GLY A 158 7.97 7.08 5.19
CA GLY A 158 9.29 6.70 4.70
C GLY A 158 9.46 6.94 3.21
N ARG A 159 10.72 7.13 2.81
CA ARG A 159 11.09 7.40 1.42
C ARG A 159 11.08 6.07 0.63
N PRO A 160 10.59 6.06 -0.62
CA PRO A 160 10.68 4.88 -1.49
C PRO A 160 12.16 4.49 -1.69
N GLY A 161 12.46 3.19 -1.74
CA GLY A 161 13.82 2.67 -1.83
C GLY A 161 14.62 2.71 -0.52
N THR A 162 14.01 3.07 0.61
CA THR A 162 14.63 2.95 1.95
C THR A 162 14.00 1.79 2.73
N LYS A 163 14.62 1.36 3.84
CA LYS A 163 14.03 0.37 4.76
C LYS A 163 12.66 0.78 5.36
N TRP A 164 12.30 2.04 5.17
CA TRP A 164 11.07 2.67 5.63
C TRP A 164 10.02 2.84 4.54
N GLU A 165 10.25 2.33 3.33
CA GLU A 165 9.27 2.34 2.25
C GLU A 165 7.93 1.77 2.73
N ASP A 166 6.83 2.45 2.36
CA ASP A 166 5.45 2.16 2.76
C ASP A 166 5.18 2.13 4.28
N LYS A 167 6.10 2.63 5.11
CA LYS A 167 5.90 2.73 6.56
C LYS A 167 5.54 4.17 6.96
N HIS A 168 4.41 4.29 7.65
CA HIS A 168 4.04 5.52 8.36
C HIS A 168 4.71 5.53 9.74
N PHE A 169 5.60 6.48 10.00
CA PHE A 169 6.45 6.53 11.19
C PHE A 169 5.64 6.56 12.49
N ARG A 170 4.55 7.33 12.53
CA ARG A 170 3.68 7.39 13.72
C ARG A 170 3.05 6.04 14.01
N THR A 171 2.49 5.39 13.00
CA THR A 171 1.86 4.06 13.16
C THR A 171 2.90 3.02 13.57
N TYR A 172 4.08 3.04 12.96
CA TYR A 172 5.18 2.14 13.29
C TYR A 172 5.68 2.34 14.74
N ILE A 173 5.92 3.58 15.18
CA ILE A 173 6.33 3.85 16.56
C ILE A 173 5.27 3.32 17.54
N LEU A 174 3.99 3.54 17.26
CA LEU A 174 2.91 3.08 18.14
C LEU A 174 2.74 1.55 18.15
N SER A 175 3.09 0.85 17.07
CA SER A 175 3.02 -0.62 17.02
C SER A 175 4.12 -1.30 17.84
N THR A 176 5.18 -0.58 18.24
CA THR A 176 6.23 -1.12 19.12
C THR A 176 5.82 -1.20 20.59
N ILE A 177 4.75 -0.50 21.00
CA ILE A 177 4.24 -0.47 22.38
C ILE A 177 3.86 -1.86 22.92
N PRO A 178 3.04 -2.67 22.22
CA PRO A 178 2.71 -4.01 22.69
C PRO A 178 3.94 -4.90 22.86
N ILE A 179 4.91 -4.82 21.94
CA ILE A 179 6.17 -5.58 22.00
C ILE A 179 6.93 -5.21 23.28
N MET A 180 7.14 -3.93 23.52
CA MET A 180 7.86 -3.44 24.69
C MET A 180 7.13 -3.74 26.02
N LYS A 181 5.79 -3.70 26.02
CA LYS A 181 4.98 -4.09 27.18
C LYS A 181 5.10 -5.58 27.47
N GLN A 182 5.04 -6.44 26.45
CA GLN A 182 5.20 -7.89 26.62
C GLN A 182 6.56 -8.26 27.20
N THR A 183 7.61 -7.51 26.85
CA THR A 183 8.97 -7.85 27.21
C THR A 183 9.35 -7.38 28.61
N LEU A 184 8.91 -6.18 29.00
CA LEU A 184 9.17 -5.61 30.33
C LEU A 184 8.13 -6.05 31.37
N CYS A 185 6.89 -6.30 30.94
CA CYS A 185 5.77 -6.60 31.82
C CYS A 185 5.03 -7.91 31.42
N PRO A 186 5.72 -9.07 31.35
CA PRO A 186 5.07 -10.31 30.91
C PRO A 186 3.95 -10.79 31.85
N ILE A 187 4.00 -10.38 33.13
CA ILE A 187 3.09 -10.83 34.20
C ILE A 187 2.04 -9.75 34.54
N ALA A 188 2.14 -8.55 33.95
CA ALA A 188 1.24 -7.45 34.33
C ALA A 188 -0.21 -7.80 33.96
N PRO A 189 -1.16 -7.54 34.88
CA PRO A 189 -2.56 -7.86 34.64
C PRO A 189 -3.12 -6.99 33.49
N SER A 190 -3.91 -7.63 32.62
CA SER A 190 -4.61 -7.05 31.46
C SER A 190 -5.49 -5.83 31.78
N THR A 191 -5.66 -5.49 33.07
CA THR A 191 -6.43 -4.36 33.58
C THR A 191 -5.74 -2.99 33.47
N ALA A 192 -4.44 -2.93 33.15
CA ALA A 192 -3.79 -1.65 32.91
C ALA A 192 -4.34 -0.98 31.64
N SER A 193 -4.63 0.32 31.70
CA SER A 193 -5.16 1.06 30.55
C SER A 193 -4.25 0.84 29.32
N PRO A 194 -4.78 0.45 28.15
CA PRO A 194 -3.96 0.14 26.98
C PRO A 194 -3.10 1.35 26.56
N LEU A 195 -3.60 2.54 26.88
CA LEU A 195 -2.97 3.83 26.62
C LEU A 195 -1.94 4.27 27.67
N SER A 196 -1.88 3.69 28.87
CA SER A 196 -0.89 4.14 29.87
C SER A 196 0.51 3.60 29.57
N LEU A 197 1.52 4.47 29.72
CA LEU A 197 2.94 4.11 29.69
C LEU A 197 3.51 3.87 31.10
N GLN A 198 2.76 4.24 32.15
CA GLN A 198 3.17 4.10 33.54
C GLN A 198 3.61 2.67 33.91
N PRO A 199 2.87 1.60 33.54
CA PRO A 199 3.29 0.24 33.88
C PRO A 199 4.66 -0.13 33.30
N LEU A 200 4.98 0.43 32.13
CA LEU A 200 6.25 0.20 31.44
C LEU A 200 7.39 0.95 32.14
N LEU A 201 7.14 2.17 32.64
CA LEU A 201 8.11 2.93 33.44
C LEU A 201 8.37 2.28 34.80
N ASP A 202 7.31 1.83 35.46
CA ASP A 202 7.39 1.16 36.76
C ASP A 202 8.17 -0.16 36.62
N ALA A 203 7.89 -0.96 35.60
CA ALA A 203 8.64 -2.19 35.33
C ALA A 203 10.10 -1.93 34.95
N ALA A 204 10.39 -0.85 34.23
CA ALA A 204 11.77 -0.46 33.96
C ALA A 204 12.52 -0.04 35.23
N SER A 205 11.81 0.48 36.24
CA SER A 205 12.40 0.87 37.52
C SER A 205 12.68 -0.31 38.46
N SER A 206 11.91 -1.41 38.34
CA SER A 206 12.12 -2.61 39.15
C SER A 206 13.28 -3.48 38.68
N ILE A 207 13.77 -3.27 37.46
CA ILE A 207 14.89 -4.00 36.89
C ILE A 207 16.22 -3.40 37.40
N ASN A 208 16.98 -4.22 38.15
CA ASN A 208 18.29 -3.84 38.68
C ASN A 208 19.39 -3.90 37.61
N ASP A 209 19.48 -2.88 36.75
CA ASP A 209 20.46 -2.77 35.65
C ASP A 209 21.22 -1.41 35.66
N ASN A 210 21.65 -0.94 36.84
CA ASN A 210 22.39 0.32 37.02
C ASN A 210 21.70 1.58 36.42
N GLY A 211 20.38 1.51 36.17
CA GLY A 211 19.59 2.58 35.58
C GLY A 211 19.67 2.71 34.05
N ALA A 212 20.42 1.86 33.35
CA ALA A 212 20.57 1.95 31.88
C ALA A 212 19.24 1.72 31.14
N ILE A 213 18.51 0.65 31.47
CA ILE A 213 17.19 0.36 30.87
C ILE A 213 16.20 1.49 31.15
N ARG A 214 16.22 2.05 32.36
CA ARG A 214 15.36 3.17 32.73
C ARG A 214 15.59 4.40 31.85
N LEU A 215 16.84 4.70 31.51
CA LEU A 215 17.15 5.82 30.60
C LEU A 215 16.60 5.57 29.19
N PHE A 216 16.79 4.37 28.64
CA PHE A 216 16.26 4.01 27.33
C PHE A 216 14.73 4.06 27.29
N VAL A 217 14.09 3.49 28.30
CA VAL A 217 12.63 3.48 28.45
C VAL A 217 12.07 4.90 28.59
N ASN A 218 12.74 5.79 29.34
CA ASN A 218 12.35 7.20 29.44
C ASN A 218 12.47 7.92 28.09
N SER A 219 13.55 7.68 27.33
CA SER A 219 13.70 8.25 25.98
C SER A 219 12.61 7.75 25.03
N TYR A 220 12.28 6.46 25.11
CA TYR A 220 11.23 5.82 24.33
C TYR A 220 9.84 6.40 24.65
N ALA A 221 9.53 6.55 25.95
CA ALA A 221 8.28 7.16 26.40
C ALA A 221 8.11 8.60 25.89
N LYS A 222 9.20 9.37 25.84
CA LYS A 222 9.20 10.73 25.26
C LYS A 222 8.87 10.72 23.76
N ILE A 223 9.45 9.78 23.00
CA ILE A 223 9.17 9.65 21.56
C ILE A 223 7.72 9.20 21.33
N ILE A 224 7.20 8.27 22.13
CA ILE A 224 5.78 7.85 22.04
C ILE A 224 4.84 9.01 22.37
N ALA A 225 5.10 9.75 23.45
CA ALA A 225 4.26 10.88 23.83
C ALA A 225 4.20 11.91 22.69
N ARG A 226 5.36 12.17 22.05
CA ARG A 226 5.44 13.01 20.85
C ARG A 226 4.68 12.42 19.66
N ALA A 227 4.75 11.11 19.43
CA ALA A 227 4.02 10.46 18.34
C ALA A 227 2.49 10.46 18.56
N ARG A 228 2.02 10.38 19.81
CA ARG A 228 0.59 10.38 20.15
C ARG A 228 -0.04 11.76 20.15
N TYR A 229 0.64 12.73 20.75
CA TYR A 229 0.06 14.04 21.05
C TYR A 229 0.71 15.18 20.25
N GLY A 230 1.81 14.91 19.55
CA GLY A 230 2.51 15.90 18.75
C GLY A 230 1.73 16.29 17.49
N ARG A 231 1.65 17.61 17.26
CA ARG A 231 1.12 18.17 16.00
C ARG A 231 2.02 17.88 14.81
N LYS A 232 3.34 17.84 15.02
CA LYS A 232 4.33 17.53 13.98
C LYS A 232 4.48 16.02 13.84
N GLU A 233 4.54 15.54 12.60
CA GLU A 233 4.77 14.11 12.34
C GLU A 233 6.18 13.67 12.79
N PRO A 234 6.33 12.44 13.32
CA PRO A 234 7.62 11.88 13.66
C PRO A 234 8.52 11.79 12.43
N THR A 235 9.81 12.02 12.64
CA THR A 235 10.83 11.94 11.59
C THR A 235 11.37 10.52 11.46
N GLN A 236 12.05 10.24 10.35
CA GLN A 236 12.78 8.98 10.16
C GLN A 236 13.76 8.68 11.29
N ALA A 237 14.43 9.71 11.82
CA ALA A 237 15.35 9.58 12.93
C ALA A 237 14.64 9.14 14.22
N ASP A 238 13.42 9.61 14.47
CA ASP A 238 12.62 9.19 15.63
C ASP A 238 12.23 7.71 15.52
N ALA A 239 11.83 7.25 14.32
CA ALA A 239 11.48 5.85 14.07
C ALA A 239 12.70 4.92 14.22
N GLU A 240 13.86 5.32 13.70
CA GLU A 240 15.10 4.57 13.84
C GLU A 240 15.61 4.52 15.30
N ALA A 241 15.47 5.62 16.03
CA ALA A 241 15.80 5.65 17.46
C ALA A 241 14.90 4.67 18.25
N VAL A 242 13.60 4.63 17.95
CA VAL A 242 12.67 3.69 18.59
C VAL A 242 13.03 2.24 18.27
N GLU A 243 13.32 1.92 17.01
CA GLU A 243 13.74 0.57 16.59
C GLU A 243 14.98 0.11 17.37
N LYS A 244 16.02 0.96 17.44
CA LYS A 244 17.25 0.66 18.19
C LYS A 244 17.01 0.51 19.69
N VAL A 245 16.19 1.37 20.29
CA VAL A 245 15.88 1.27 21.72
C VAL A 245 15.14 -0.03 22.05
N VAL A 246 14.15 -0.41 21.23
CA VAL A 246 13.42 -1.67 21.40
C VAL A 246 14.37 -2.86 21.29
N GLU A 247 15.25 -2.87 20.28
CA GLU A 247 16.23 -3.94 20.08
C GLU A 247 17.21 -4.06 21.26
N VAL A 248 17.76 -2.95 21.74
CA VAL A 248 18.69 -2.95 22.89
C VAL A 248 18.00 -3.48 24.15
N VAL A 249 16.77 -3.05 24.44
CA VAL A 249 16.02 -3.53 25.61
C VAL A 249 15.72 -5.02 25.48
N LEU A 250 15.28 -5.48 24.31
CA LEU A 250 15.03 -6.90 24.03
C LEU A 250 16.27 -7.76 24.26
N LEU A 251 17.41 -7.36 23.67
CA LEU A 251 18.67 -8.09 23.79
C LEU A 251 19.16 -8.12 25.23
N THR A 252 19.09 -7.00 25.94
CA THR A 252 19.55 -6.90 27.33
C THR A 252 18.74 -7.83 28.24
N LEU A 253 17.41 -7.83 28.10
CA LEU A 253 16.54 -8.71 28.88
C LEU A 253 16.73 -10.19 28.53
N GLU A 254 16.95 -10.51 27.25
CA GLU A 254 17.20 -11.89 26.84
C GLU A 254 18.54 -12.41 27.34
N VAL A 255 19.60 -11.59 27.31
CA VAL A 255 20.90 -11.92 27.91
C VAL A 255 20.77 -12.13 29.41
N LYS A 256 20.01 -11.28 30.11
CA LYS A 256 19.76 -11.44 31.54
C LYS A 256 19.03 -12.73 31.86
N ARG A 257 17.95 -13.04 31.11
CA ARG A 257 17.18 -14.29 31.25
C ARG A 257 18.02 -15.54 30.94
N ARG A 258 19.02 -15.45 30.06
CA ARG A 258 19.96 -16.55 29.81
C ARG A 258 20.91 -16.76 31.00
N ARG A 259 21.49 -15.68 31.52
CA ARG A 259 22.36 -15.74 32.70
C ARG A 259 21.66 -16.34 33.93
N GLU A 260 20.40 -15.94 34.17
CA GLU A 260 19.61 -16.49 35.27
C GLU A 260 19.34 -17.99 35.12
N ARG A 261 19.12 -18.47 33.89
CA ARG A 261 18.97 -19.91 33.59
C ARG A 261 20.26 -20.70 33.79
N ASP A 262 21.41 -20.09 33.51
CA ASP A 262 22.72 -20.74 33.67
C ASP A 262 23.16 -20.77 35.14
N MET A 263 22.77 -19.79 35.97
CA MET A 263 23.03 -19.80 37.42
C MET A 263 22.04 -20.64 38.24
N GLY A 264 20.88 -20.97 37.67
CA GLY A 264 19.86 -21.81 38.31
C GLY A 264 20.06 -23.31 38.07
N LYS A 265 21.15 -23.72 37.42
CA LYS A 265 21.61 -25.10 37.26
C LYS A 265 22.83 -25.34 38.12
#